data_AF-A0A9W9XKH9-F1
#
_entry.id   AF-A0A9W9XKH9-F1
#
_cell.length_a   1.000
_cell.length_b   1.000
_cell.length_c   1.000
_cell.angle_alpha   90.00
_cell.angle_beta   90.00
_cell.angle_gamma   90.00
#
_symmetry.space_group_name_H-M   'P 1'
#
loop_
_entity.id
_entity.type
_entity.pdbx_description
1 polymer ?
#
loop_
_entity_poly.entity_id
_entity_poly.type
_entity_poly.pdbx_seq_one_letter_code
_entity_poly.pdbx_strand_id
1 'polypeptide(L)'
;MTRARARSRESQRLGDSETKTENGNENETEVLIEILLIHQIANDCKLQLNIPNAGARICAMIEDILHYDGMEKTTIILSTLIPSSETRTAGNIPAANEQYRNLVTVMRKEGVSIVLAEMNPHSSVIAHNLPSWPLDYTTNGKADTMNPNDCDYRTIARIWYDAIGDANDQDLIVKAGVMAAEESCEDGSCDRAGVLALDQGG
;
A
#
# COMPACT_ATOMS: atom_id res chain seq x y z
N MET A 1 -55.17 63.28 6.58
CA MET A 1 -55.12 63.34 5.10
C MET A 1 -53.84 62.65 4.65
N THR A 2 -53.96 61.62 3.79
CA THR A 2 -53.02 61.27 2.70
C THR A 2 -51.60 60.82 3.12
N ARG A 3 -51.02 59.66 2.77
CA ARG A 3 -51.29 58.62 1.76
C ARG A 3 -50.52 57.35 2.15
N ALA A 4 -51.05 56.21 1.72
CA ALA A 4 -50.41 54.90 1.73
C ALA A 4 -49.33 54.72 0.63
N ARG A 5 -48.41 53.78 0.87
CA ARG A 5 -47.98 52.63 0.02
C ARG A 5 -46.81 51.93 0.75
N ALA A 6 -46.92 50.72 1.31
CA ALA A 6 -47.10 49.39 0.68
C ALA A 6 -45.97 49.11 -0.34
N ARG A 7 -45.15 48.05 -0.28
CA ARG A 7 -45.37 46.60 0.01
C ARG A 7 -44.01 45.96 0.39
N SER A 8 -43.92 45.08 1.40
CA SER A 8 -44.19 43.61 1.40
C SER A 8 -43.10 42.82 0.65
N ARG A 9 -42.48 41.73 1.12
CA ARG A 9 -42.76 40.66 2.11
C ARG A 9 -41.38 40.14 2.57
N GLU A 10 -41.09 39.83 3.83
CA GLU A 10 -41.67 38.82 4.75
C GLU A 10 -41.41 37.37 4.34
N SER A 11 -40.49 36.72 5.07
CA SER A 11 -40.71 35.47 5.83
C SER A 11 -39.38 35.16 6.55
N GLN A 12 -39.12 35.63 7.78
CA GLN A 12 -39.55 35.04 9.06
C GLN A 12 -39.52 33.50 9.09
N ARG A 13 -38.59 32.91 9.85
CA ARG A 13 -38.77 32.41 11.24
C ARG A 13 -37.45 31.78 11.71
N LEU A 14 -36.81 32.31 12.75
CA LEU A 14 -37.07 32.12 14.20
C LEU A 14 -36.64 30.73 14.71
N GLY A 15 -35.76 30.75 15.72
CA GLY A 15 -35.91 29.88 16.88
C GLY A 15 -34.64 29.15 17.30
N ASP A 16 -33.95 29.70 18.28
CA ASP A 16 -32.90 29.09 19.09
C ASP A 16 -33.32 27.75 19.70
N SER A 17 -32.38 26.81 19.85
CA SER A 17 -32.25 25.98 21.05
C SER A 17 -30.89 25.24 21.09
N GLU A 18 -30.04 25.72 21.99
CA GLU A 18 -29.13 24.96 22.87
C GLU A 18 -28.67 23.57 22.42
N THR A 19 -27.44 23.48 21.91
CA THR A 19 -26.68 22.23 21.82
C THR A 19 -26.14 21.85 23.19
N LYS A 20 -26.69 20.78 23.76
CA LYS A 20 -26.13 20.07 24.91
C LYS A 20 -25.04 19.13 24.37
N THR A 21 -23.79 19.55 24.44
CA THR A 21 -22.65 18.67 24.09
C THR A 21 -22.26 17.89 25.33
N GLU A 22 -22.61 16.60 25.34
CA GLU A 22 -22.17 15.66 26.36
C GLU A 22 -20.72 15.24 26.10
N ASN A 23 -19.92 15.24 27.16
CA ASN A 23 -18.52 14.83 27.19
C ASN A 23 -18.33 13.41 26.62
N GLY A 24 -17.39 13.27 25.69
CA GLY A 24 -16.80 12.00 25.28
C GLY A 24 -15.30 12.15 25.13
N ASN A 25 -14.57 11.88 26.22
CA ASN A 25 -13.13 11.60 26.19
C ASN A 25 -12.94 10.17 25.68
N GLU A 26 -12.47 9.96 24.45
CA GLU A 26 -11.78 8.72 24.08
C GLU A 26 -10.64 9.06 23.10
N ASN A 27 -9.43 8.62 23.42
CA ASN A 27 -8.25 8.65 22.56
C ASN A 27 -8.57 7.94 21.23
N GLU A 28 -8.77 8.69 20.14
CA GLU A 28 -8.69 8.11 18.81
C GLU A 28 -7.20 7.98 18.45
N THR A 29 -6.68 6.75 18.49
CA THR A 29 -5.42 6.42 17.83
C THR A 29 -5.60 6.66 16.33
N GLU A 30 -4.84 7.59 15.77
CA GLU A 30 -4.77 7.78 14.31
C GLU A 30 -4.43 6.43 13.65
N VAL A 31 -5.34 5.95 12.79
CA VAL A 31 -5.08 4.77 11.97
C VAL A 31 -4.38 5.26 10.71
N LEU A 32 -3.06 5.10 10.65
CA LEU A 32 -2.33 5.17 9.39
C LEU A 32 -2.71 3.96 8.54
N ILE A 33 -3.05 4.20 7.28
CA ILE A 33 -3.17 3.12 6.31
C ILE A 33 -1.98 3.19 5.40
N GLU A 34 -1.21 2.13 5.47
CA GLU A 34 -0.08 1.95 4.60
C GLU A 34 -0.34 0.76 3.69
N ILE A 35 -0.06 0.96 2.40
CA ILE A 35 0.10 -0.14 1.46
C ILE A 35 1.60 -0.39 1.38
N LEU A 36 2.04 -1.54 1.92
CA LEU A 36 3.44 -1.93 1.84
C LEU A 36 3.65 -2.90 0.68
N LEU A 37 4.50 -2.50 -0.27
CA LEU A 37 4.92 -3.37 -1.37
C LEU A 37 6.24 -4.06 -1.02
N ILE A 38 6.19 -5.37 -0.83
CA ILE A 38 7.40 -6.16 -0.56
C ILE A 38 7.85 -6.84 -1.87
N HIS A 39 8.97 -6.35 -2.40
CA HIS A 39 9.69 -6.99 -3.49
C HIS A 39 11.13 -7.28 -3.04
N GLN A 40 11.40 -8.52 -2.65
CA GLN A 40 12.79 -8.96 -2.63
C GLN A 40 13.23 -9.13 -4.08
N ILE A 41 14.22 -8.35 -4.51
CA ILE A 41 14.92 -8.66 -5.77
C ILE A 41 15.56 -10.04 -5.59
N ALA A 42 15.73 -10.81 -6.66
CA ALA A 42 16.27 -12.18 -6.65
C ALA A 42 17.74 -12.31 -6.15
N ASN A 43 18.24 -11.34 -5.38
CA ASN A 43 19.54 -11.34 -4.71
C ASN A 43 19.71 -12.52 -3.77
N ASP A 44 18.70 -12.90 -2.97
CA ASP A 44 18.77 -14.11 -2.14
C ASP A 44 19.00 -15.36 -2.99
N CYS A 45 18.29 -15.46 -4.11
CA CYS A 45 18.44 -16.55 -5.08
C CYS A 45 19.82 -16.54 -5.78
N LYS A 46 20.31 -15.36 -6.14
CA LYS A 46 21.61 -15.15 -6.80
C LYS A 46 22.79 -15.46 -5.87
N LEU A 47 22.71 -14.99 -4.62
CA LEU A 47 23.73 -15.13 -3.59
C LEU A 47 23.59 -16.42 -2.78
N GLN A 48 22.54 -17.21 -3.03
CA GLN A 48 22.22 -18.46 -2.33
C GLN A 48 22.04 -18.26 -0.81
N LEU A 49 21.43 -17.14 -0.42
CA LEU A 49 21.24 -16.79 0.98
C LEU A 49 20.04 -17.54 1.55
N ASN A 50 20.33 -18.67 2.20
CA ASN A 50 19.38 -19.44 3.01
C ASN A 50 17.99 -19.63 2.35
N ILE A 51 17.98 -20.09 1.09
CA ILE A 51 16.77 -20.31 0.30
C ILE A 51 15.68 -21.10 1.05
N PRO A 52 16.00 -22.16 1.82
CA PRO A 52 14.98 -22.90 2.57
C PRO A 52 14.21 -22.09 3.62
N ASN A 53 14.72 -20.91 4.01
CA ASN A 53 14.12 -20.04 5.02
C ASN A 53 13.77 -18.65 4.46
N ALA A 54 13.69 -18.49 3.14
CA ALA A 54 13.34 -17.21 2.52
C ALA A 54 11.98 -16.70 3.00
N GLY A 55 10.96 -17.58 3.05
CA GLY A 55 9.62 -17.23 3.56
C GLY A 55 9.63 -16.85 5.03
N ALA A 56 10.36 -17.58 5.87
CA ALA A 56 10.45 -17.27 7.30
C ALA A 56 11.07 -15.89 7.57
N ARG A 57 12.05 -15.48 6.76
CA ARG A 57 12.66 -14.14 6.87
C ARG A 57 11.69 -13.03 6.46
N ILE A 58 10.86 -13.27 5.44
CA ILE A 58 9.82 -12.32 5.04
C ILE A 58 8.69 -12.27 6.07
N CYS A 59 8.31 -13.42 6.64
CA CYS A 59 7.36 -13.50 7.75
C CYS A 59 7.81 -12.63 8.92
N ALA A 60 9.05 -12.83 9.39
CA ALA A 60 9.61 -12.05 10.49
C ALA A 60 9.66 -10.54 10.20
N MET A 61 9.95 -10.16 8.94
CA MET A 61 9.92 -8.75 8.52
C MET A 61 8.50 -8.18 8.54
N ILE A 62 7.50 -8.92 8.05
CA ILE A 62 6.10 -8.48 8.07
C ILE A 62 5.61 -8.38 9.52
N GLU A 63 5.90 -9.38 10.34
CA GLU A 63 5.57 -9.37 11.76
C GLU A 63 6.18 -8.15 12.46
N ASP A 64 7.47 -7.87 12.24
CA ASP A 64 8.14 -6.69 12.83
C ASP A 64 7.42 -5.39 12.43
N ILE A 65 7.05 -5.25 11.16
CA ILE A 65 6.31 -4.09 10.65
C ILE A 65 4.94 -3.94 11.33
N LEU A 66 4.19 -5.03 11.45
CA LEU A 66 2.85 -5.02 12.06
C LEU A 66 2.87 -4.81 13.59
N HIS A 67 4.03 -4.97 14.24
CA HIS A 67 4.20 -4.69 15.66
C HIS A 67 4.51 -3.21 15.96
N TYR A 68 4.77 -2.36 14.95
CA TYR A 68 4.92 -0.93 15.19
C TYR A 68 3.57 -0.28 15.48
N ASP A 69 3.55 0.63 16.45
CA ASP A 69 2.35 1.37 16.84
C ASP A 69 1.70 2.05 15.63
N GLY A 70 0.42 1.72 15.38
CA GLY A 70 -0.37 2.29 14.29
C GLY A 70 -0.25 1.56 12.95
N MET A 71 0.56 0.50 12.86
CA MET A 71 0.73 -0.32 11.65
C MET A 71 -0.10 -1.61 11.66
N GLU A 72 -0.90 -1.85 12.71
CA GLU A 72 -1.58 -3.14 12.91
C GLU A 72 -2.63 -3.41 11.82
N LYS A 73 -3.08 -2.36 11.11
CA LYS A 73 -4.05 -2.41 10.02
C LYS A 73 -3.43 -2.24 8.64
N THR A 74 -2.11 -2.25 8.53
CA THR A 74 -1.38 -2.13 7.26
C THR A 74 -1.79 -3.23 6.29
N THR A 75 -2.06 -2.87 5.04
CA THR A 75 -2.26 -3.83 3.96
C THR A 75 -0.92 -4.17 3.31
N ILE A 76 -0.53 -5.43 3.39
CA ILE A 76 0.69 -5.94 2.80
C ILE A 76 0.38 -6.48 1.40
N ILE A 77 1.13 -6.06 0.39
CA ILE A 77 1.13 -6.73 -0.91
C ILE A 77 2.51 -7.38 -1.08
N LEU A 78 2.55 -8.71 -1.12
CA LEU A 78 3.77 -9.49 -1.27
C LEU A 78 3.86 -10.01 -2.70
N SER A 79 4.98 -9.74 -3.38
CA SER A 79 5.21 -10.26 -4.73
C SER A 79 6.00 -11.57 -4.75
N THR A 80 5.73 -12.41 -5.74
CA THR A 80 6.68 -13.47 -6.12
C THR A 80 7.85 -12.88 -6.90
N LEU A 81 9.00 -13.56 -6.89
CA LEU A 81 10.16 -13.22 -7.72
C LEU A 81 9.86 -13.45 -9.21
N ILE A 82 10.27 -12.50 -10.04
CA ILE A 82 10.26 -12.63 -11.50
C ILE A 82 11.28 -13.70 -11.97
N PRO A 83 11.08 -14.29 -13.16
CA PRO A 83 12.07 -15.21 -13.75
C PRO A 83 13.45 -14.56 -13.93
N SER A 84 14.49 -15.38 -13.93
CA SER A 84 15.85 -14.99 -14.30
C SER A 84 16.39 -15.95 -15.35
N SER A 85 17.26 -15.47 -16.24
CA SER A 85 18.01 -16.34 -17.16
C SER A 85 19.34 -16.81 -16.59
N GLU A 86 19.76 -16.28 -15.45
CA GLU A 86 20.93 -16.80 -14.73
C GLU A 86 20.55 -18.14 -14.08
N THR A 87 21.17 -19.22 -14.55
CA THR A 87 20.77 -20.61 -14.25
C THR A 87 20.65 -20.90 -12.76
N ARG A 88 21.57 -20.37 -11.95
CA ARG A 88 21.56 -20.62 -10.50
C ARG A 88 20.41 -19.90 -9.82
N THR A 89 20.18 -18.64 -10.17
CA THR A 89 19.07 -17.82 -9.68
C THR A 89 17.75 -18.46 -10.08
N ALA A 90 17.62 -18.84 -11.36
CA ALA A 90 16.43 -19.50 -11.92
C ALA A 90 16.08 -20.79 -11.18
N GLY A 91 17.09 -21.58 -10.77
CA GLY A 91 16.88 -22.81 -10.01
C GLY A 91 16.34 -22.59 -8.59
N ASN A 92 16.61 -21.43 -7.98
CA ASN A 92 16.20 -21.12 -6.61
C ASN A 92 14.83 -20.42 -6.53
N ILE A 93 14.47 -19.64 -7.56
CA ILE A 93 13.23 -18.86 -7.62
C ILE A 93 11.97 -19.69 -7.32
N PRO A 94 11.76 -20.89 -7.89
CA PRO A 94 10.56 -21.68 -7.60
C PRO A 94 10.39 -22.03 -6.13
N ALA A 95 11.47 -22.40 -5.45
CA ALA A 95 11.44 -22.75 -4.03
C ALA A 95 11.16 -21.54 -3.12
N ALA A 96 11.66 -20.36 -3.48
CA ALA A 96 11.36 -19.12 -2.77
C ALA A 96 9.90 -18.68 -3.01
N ASN A 97 9.44 -18.71 -4.26
CA ASN A 97 8.07 -18.30 -4.60
C ASN A 97 7.02 -19.20 -3.94
N GLU A 98 7.27 -20.50 -3.84
CA GLU A 98 6.39 -21.41 -3.13
C GLU A 98 6.27 -21.07 -1.65
N GLN A 99 7.37 -20.65 -1.01
CA GLN A 99 7.33 -20.17 0.37
C GLN A 99 6.51 -18.88 0.49
N TYR A 100 6.61 -17.95 -0.45
CA TYR A 100 5.85 -16.69 -0.41
C TYR A 100 4.34 -16.93 -0.61
N ARG A 101 3.95 -17.82 -1.53
CA ARG A 101 2.55 -18.22 -1.71
C ARG A 101 1.96 -18.86 -0.45
N ASN A 102 2.71 -19.78 0.15
CA ASN A 102 2.31 -20.42 1.39
C ASN A 102 2.24 -19.41 2.54
N LEU A 103 3.18 -18.46 2.62
CA LEU A 103 3.17 -17.40 3.61
C LEU A 103 1.91 -16.53 3.52
N VAL A 104 1.57 -16.02 2.33
CA VAL A 104 0.33 -15.24 2.13
C VAL A 104 -0.88 -16.06 2.58
N THR A 105 -0.94 -17.34 2.21
CA THR A 105 -2.06 -18.22 2.60
C THR A 105 -2.16 -18.41 4.12
N VAL A 106 -1.02 -18.57 4.81
CA VAL A 106 -0.98 -18.77 6.27
C VAL A 106 -1.34 -17.47 6.99
N MET A 107 -0.67 -16.37 6.69
CA MET A 107 -0.91 -15.08 7.34
C MET A 107 -2.34 -14.57 7.10
N ARG A 108 -2.93 -14.86 5.93
CA ARG A 108 -4.34 -14.58 5.68
C ARG A 108 -5.28 -15.33 6.64
N LYS A 109 -4.99 -16.58 6.96
CA LYS A 109 -5.78 -17.35 7.94
C LYS A 109 -5.61 -16.81 9.36
N GLU A 110 -4.49 -16.15 9.64
CA GLU A 110 -4.19 -15.50 10.92
C GLU A 110 -4.78 -14.09 11.03
N GLY A 111 -5.47 -13.61 9.98
CA GLY A 111 -6.17 -12.32 9.98
C GLY A 111 -5.36 -11.15 9.45
N VAL A 112 -4.15 -11.38 8.95
CA VAL A 112 -3.32 -10.33 8.33
C VAL A 112 -3.95 -9.86 7.03
N SER A 113 -3.99 -8.55 6.79
CA SER A 113 -4.37 -7.95 5.50
C SER A 113 -3.23 -8.12 4.50
N ILE A 114 -3.13 -9.28 3.83
CA ILE A 114 -2.02 -9.57 2.89
C ILE A 114 -2.47 -10.18 1.56
N VAL A 115 -2.01 -9.65 0.43
CA VAL A 115 -2.37 -10.15 -0.90
C VAL A 115 -1.12 -10.49 -1.70
N LEU A 116 -1.24 -11.49 -2.60
CA LEU A 116 -0.13 -11.92 -3.45
C LEU A 116 -0.16 -11.17 -4.79
N ALA A 117 0.92 -10.48 -5.12
CA ALA A 117 1.20 -10.02 -6.48
C ALA A 117 1.96 -11.12 -7.25
N GLU A 118 1.24 -11.96 -7.98
CA GLU A 118 1.81 -13.09 -8.72
C GLU A 118 2.51 -12.65 -10.01
N MET A 119 3.83 -12.80 -10.03
CA MET A 119 4.71 -12.38 -11.13
C MET A 119 5.41 -13.56 -11.83
N ASN A 120 5.25 -14.78 -11.32
CA ASN A 120 5.87 -15.97 -11.87
C ASN A 120 5.03 -17.24 -11.60
N PRO A 121 3.85 -17.34 -12.23
CA PRO A 121 2.89 -18.41 -11.97
C PRO A 121 3.41 -19.76 -12.45
N HIS A 122 2.91 -20.85 -11.85
CA HIS A 122 3.29 -22.22 -12.21
C HIS A 122 2.90 -22.61 -13.66
N SER A 123 1.90 -21.95 -14.23
CA SER A 123 1.39 -22.21 -15.58
C SER A 123 2.39 -21.80 -16.65
N SER A 124 2.68 -20.50 -16.75
CA SER A 124 3.67 -19.89 -17.65
C SER A 124 3.61 -18.37 -17.53
N VAL A 125 4.75 -17.70 -17.50
CA VAL A 125 4.79 -16.23 -17.61
C VAL A 125 4.24 -15.71 -18.94
N ILE A 126 4.48 -16.44 -20.04
CA ILE A 126 4.01 -16.06 -21.38
C ILE A 126 2.48 -16.11 -21.46
N ALA A 127 1.87 -17.15 -20.87
CA ALA A 127 0.41 -17.29 -20.88
C ALA A 127 -0.32 -16.17 -20.11
N HIS A 128 0.40 -15.51 -19.20
CA HIS A 128 -0.10 -14.43 -18.38
C HIS A 128 0.40 -13.05 -18.83
N ASN A 129 1.03 -12.94 -20.01
CA ASN A 129 1.65 -11.71 -20.53
C ASN A 129 2.63 -11.06 -19.53
N LEU A 130 3.41 -11.89 -18.83
CA LEU A 130 4.43 -11.49 -17.88
C LEU A 130 5.82 -11.45 -18.53
N PRO A 131 6.77 -10.67 -17.99
CA PRO A 131 8.10 -10.51 -18.58
C PRO A 131 8.82 -11.84 -18.80
N SER A 132 9.25 -12.06 -20.03
CA SER A 132 9.87 -13.28 -20.53
C SER A 132 11.24 -13.01 -21.14
N TRP A 133 12.23 -13.82 -20.73
CA TRP A 133 13.57 -13.71 -21.29
C TRP A 133 13.64 -14.34 -22.70
N PRO A 134 14.40 -13.79 -23.66
CA PRO A 134 15.27 -12.61 -23.57
C PRO A 134 14.62 -11.28 -23.94
N LEU A 135 13.47 -11.31 -24.64
CA LEU A 135 12.94 -10.12 -25.31
C LEU A 135 12.68 -9.00 -24.31
N ASP A 136 12.04 -9.34 -23.19
CA ASP A 136 11.58 -8.41 -22.18
C ASP A 136 12.71 -7.94 -21.25
N TYR A 137 13.91 -8.48 -21.46
CA TYR A 137 15.14 -8.14 -20.72
C TYR A 137 16.17 -7.48 -21.65
N THR A 138 15.85 -7.30 -22.93
CA THR A 138 16.78 -6.75 -23.92
C THR A 138 16.64 -5.24 -24.05
N THR A 139 17.72 -4.52 -23.74
CA THR A 139 17.82 -3.08 -23.98
C THR A 139 18.99 -2.81 -24.91
N ASN A 140 18.78 -2.01 -25.96
CA ASN A 140 19.81 -1.68 -26.96
C ASN A 140 20.50 -2.93 -27.56
N GLY A 141 19.73 -4.00 -27.82
CA GLY A 141 20.23 -5.25 -28.39
C GLY A 141 21.06 -6.12 -27.44
N LYS A 142 21.10 -5.79 -26.14
CA LYS A 142 21.76 -6.60 -25.11
C LYS A 142 20.74 -7.05 -24.06
N ALA A 143 20.66 -8.37 -23.86
CA ALA A 143 19.82 -8.95 -22.82
C ALA A 143 20.49 -8.82 -21.45
N ASP A 144 19.78 -8.23 -20.49
CA ASP A 144 20.07 -8.39 -19.06
C ASP A 144 19.63 -9.81 -18.62
N THR A 145 20.23 -10.31 -17.56
CA THR A 145 19.93 -11.64 -17.01
C THR A 145 18.95 -11.61 -15.84
N MET A 146 18.62 -10.41 -15.36
CA MET A 146 17.92 -10.17 -14.11
C MET A 146 16.89 -9.03 -14.21
N ASN A 147 17.23 -7.93 -14.89
CA ASN A 147 16.38 -6.74 -14.92
C ASN A 147 15.57 -6.68 -16.22
N PRO A 148 14.22 -6.56 -16.15
CA PRO A 148 13.41 -6.28 -17.32
C PRO A 148 13.74 -4.91 -17.91
N ASN A 149 13.33 -4.67 -19.15
CA ASN A 149 13.37 -3.35 -19.75
C ASN A 149 12.23 -2.44 -19.20
N ASP A 150 12.26 -1.15 -19.54
CA ASP A 150 11.26 -0.16 -19.08
C ASP A 150 9.81 -0.50 -19.45
N CYS A 151 9.58 -1.16 -20.59
CA CYS A 151 8.25 -1.60 -20.99
C CYS A 151 7.71 -2.67 -20.05
N ASP A 152 8.58 -3.53 -19.55
CA ASP A 152 8.23 -4.66 -18.70
C ASP A 152 8.11 -4.28 -17.23
N TYR A 153 8.75 -3.20 -16.79
CA TYR A 153 8.40 -2.55 -15.52
C TYR A 153 6.94 -2.06 -15.50
N ARG A 154 6.35 -1.67 -16.64
CA ARG A 154 4.91 -1.34 -16.70
C ARG A 154 4.03 -2.57 -16.49
N THR A 155 4.44 -3.72 -17.02
CA THR A 155 3.75 -4.99 -16.77
C THR A 155 3.80 -5.35 -15.29
N ILE A 156 4.97 -5.20 -14.64
CA ILE A 156 5.11 -5.43 -13.20
C ILE A 156 4.25 -4.45 -12.39
N ALA A 157 4.23 -3.16 -12.76
CA ALA A 157 3.39 -2.15 -12.12
C ALA A 157 1.88 -2.48 -12.25
N ARG A 158 1.46 -3.06 -13.37
CA ARG A 158 0.07 -3.52 -13.54
C ARG A 158 -0.28 -4.66 -12.59
N ILE A 159 0.62 -5.63 -12.37
CA ILE A 159 0.38 -6.72 -11.42
C ILE A 159 0.20 -6.17 -10.00
N TRP A 160 1.00 -5.17 -9.61
CA TRP A 160 0.82 -4.48 -8.35
C TRP A 160 -0.53 -3.77 -8.27
N TYR A 161 -0.91 -3.05 -9.33
CA TYR A 161 -2.19 -2.36 -9.39
C TYR A 161 -3.36 -3.33 -9.25
N ASP A 162 -3.32 -4.47 -9.96
CA ASP A 162 -4.34 -5.50 -9.90
C ASP A 162 -4.40 -6.12 -8.49
N ALA A 163 -3.26 -6.41 -7.86
CA ALA A 163 -3.21 -6.93 -6.48
C ALA A 163 -3.71 -5.93 -5.42
N ILE A 164 -3.49 -4.63 -5.62
CA ILE A 164 -4.08 -3.56 -4.80
C ILE A 164 -5.59 -3.51 -4.99
N GLY A 165 -6.06 -3.64 -6.24
CA GLY A 165 -7.50 -3.77 -6.55
C GLY A 165 -8.12 -4.97 -5.83
N ASP A 166 -7.48 -6.14 -5.90
CA ASP A 166 -7.91 -7.35 -5.20
C ASP A 166 -7.95 -7.13 -3.67
N ALA A 167 -7.00 -6.39 -3.11
CA ALA A 167 -6.99 -6.04 -1.69
C ALA A 167 -8.17 -5.13 -1.33
N ASN A 168 -8.45 -4.14 -2.16
CA ASN A 168 -9.57 -3.22 -1.99
C ASN A 168 -10.91 -3.95 -2.11
N ASP A 169 -11.08 -4.81 -3.11
CA ASP A 169 -12.31 -5.58 -3.34
C ASP A 169 -12.60 -6.60 -2.23
N GLN A 170 -11.58 -6.96 -1.45
CA GLN A 170 -11.67 -7.80 -0.26
C GLN A 170 -11.78 -7.00 1.04
N ASP A 171 -11.99 -5.68 0.98
CA ASP A 171 -12.07 -4.76 2.13
C ASP A 171 -10.82 -4.79 3.04
N LEU A 172 -9.65 -5.17 2.49
CA LEU A 172 -8.39 -5.24 3.24
C LEU A 172 -7.71 -3.89 3.36
N ILE A 173 -7.98 -2.99 2.42
CA ILE A 173 -7.58 -1.59 2.47
C ILE A 173 -8.71 -0.86 3.19
N VAL A 174 -8.52 -0.63 4.49
CA VAL A 174 -9.50 0.13 5.28
C VAL A 174 -9.44 1.61 4.91
N LYS A 175 -10.48 2.38 5.22
CA LYS A 175 -10.50 3.84 5.01
C LYS A 175 -9.74 4.52 6.14
N ALA A 176 -8.96 5.56 5.82
CA ALA A 176 -8.21 6.30 6.85
C ALA A 176 -9.17 6.80 7.91
N GLY A 177 -8.75 6.68 9.17
CA GLY A 177 -9.45 7.37 10.24
C GLY A 177 -9.65 8.82 9.83
N VAL A 178 -10.83 9.36 10.09
CA VAL A 178 -11.05 10.80 9.89
C VAL A 178 -10.12 11.46 10.90
N MET A 179 -9.06 12.13 10.42
CA MET A 179 -8.38 13.11 11.24
C MET A 179 -9.49 14.04 11.75
N ALA A 180 -9.65 14.15 13.07
CA ALA A 180 -10.35 15.31 13.59
C ALA A 180 -9.64 16.51 12.98
N ALA A 181 -10.29 17.18 12.03
CA ALA A 181 -9.81 18.42 11.48
C ALA A 181 -9.98 19.47 12.58
N GLU A 182 -9.18 19.40 13.63
CA GLU A 182 -8.98 20.53 14.52
C GLU A 182 -7.83 21.37 13.97
N GLU A 183 -8.15 22.05 12.87
CA GLU A 183 -7.86 23.47 12.81
C GLU A 183 -8.89 24.09 11.86
N SER A 184 -9.90 24.73 12.43
CA SER A 184 -10.71 25.67 11.68
C SER A 184 -9.80 26.80 11.22
N CYS A 185 -9.70 27.01 9.90
CA CYS A 185 -9.20 28.25 9.34
C CYS A 185 -10.19 29.38 9.68
N GLU A 186 -10.21 29.85 10.92
CA GLU A 186 -10.76 31.17 11.22
C GLU A 186 -9.69 32.22 10.85
N ASP A 187 -10.13 33.37 10.34
CA ASP A 187 -9.31 34.55 9.96
C ASP A 187 -8.57 34.52 8.60
N GLY A 188 -8.15 33.36 8.07
CA GLY A 188 -7.56 33.31 6.71
C GLY A 188 -6.04 33.42 6.65
N SER A 189 -5.34 32.98 7.70
CA SER A 189 -3.95 32.56 7.60
C SER A 189 -3.88 31.04 7.65
N CYS A 190 -3.46 30.39 6.56
CA CYS A 190 -3.04 29.00 6.58
C CYS A 190 -1.51 28.98 6.52
N ASP A 191 -0.85 28.98 7.68
CA ASP A 191 0.60 28.79 7.72
C ASP A 191 0.92 27.31 7.48
N ARG A 192 1.31 27.00 6.24
CA ARG A 192 1.94 25.73 5.93
C ARG A 192 3.34 25.71 6.55
N ALA A 193 3.52 25.00 7.66
CA ALA A 193 4.85 24.70 8.17
C ALA A 193 4.97 23.22 8.57
N GLY A 194 5.05 22.36 7.56
CA GLY A 194 5.76 21.09 7.72
C GLY A 194 7.25 21.35 7.48
N VAL A 195 8.03 21.51 8.55
CA VAL A 195 9.48 21.28 8.50
C VAL A 195 9.90 20.63 9.82
N LEU A 196 10.25 19.35 9.76
CA LEU A 196 11.15 18.72 10.72
C LEU A 196 12.45 19.53 10.75
N ALA A 197 12.60 20.41 11.74
CA ALA A 197 13.89 21.00 12.07
C ALA A 197 14.63 19.96 12.92
N LEU A 198 15.64 19.33 12.30
CA LEU A 198 16.67 18.59 13.01
C LEU A 198 17.35 19.55 14.00
N ASP A 199 17.34 19.18 15.27
CA ASP A 199 18.19 19.74 16.30
C ASP A 199 19.67 19.51 15.92
N GLN A 200 20.41 20.60 15.73
CA GLN A 200 21.87 20.65 15.80
C GLN A 200 22.20 21.85 16.68
N GLY A 201 22.46 21.55 17.96
CA GLY A 201 22.83 22.54 18.97
C GLY A 201 24.14 23.27 18.69
N GLY A 202 24.24 24.46 19.29
CA GLY A 202 25.43 25.31 19.29
C GLY A 202 25.10 26.77 19.56
#